data_AF-A0A6B2D9I5-F1
#
_entry.id   AF-A0A6B2D9I5-F1
#
_cell.length_a   1.000
_cell.length_b   1.000
_cell.length_c   1.000
_cell.angle_alpha   90.00
_cell.angle_beta   90.00
_cell.angle_gamma   90.00
#
_symmetry.space_group_name_H-M   'P 1'
#
loop_
_entity.id
_entity.type
_entity.pdbx_description
1 polymer ?
#
loop_
_entity_poly.entity_id
_entity_poly.type
_entity_poly.pdbx_seq_one_letter_code
_entity_poly.pdbx_strand_id
1 'polypeptide(L)'
;MGVVGAILGLPLAPVRGVLAVAELIRRQVDAELYHPASVRRELEAVDEARAAGEISPEEEAETQQRVLDRLTASAPRSPEPRRNEEER
;
A
#
# COMPACT_ATOMS: atom_id res chain seq x y z
N MET A 1 22.88 23.60 15.12
CA MET A 1 22.06 24.14 16.23
C MET A 1 22.67 23.64 17.53
N GLY A 2 23.34 24.52 18.29
CA GLY A 2 23.98 24.12 19.55
C GLY A 2 22.97 23.82 20.66
N VAL A 3 23.48 23.42 21.83
CA VAL A 3 22.72 23.01 23.04
C VAL A 3 21.60 24.01 23.39
N VAL A 4 21.83 25.30 23.22
CA VAL A 4 20.83 26.37 23.46
C VAL A 4 19.57 26.18 22.59
N GLY A 5 19.75 25.84 21.31
CA GLY A 5 18.63 25.58 20.41
C GLY A 5 17.87 24.28 20.76
N ALA A 6 18.56 23.29 21.35
CA ALA A 6 17.92 22.08 21.84
C ALA A 6 17.04 22.36 23.07
N ILE A 7 17.48 23.22 23.98
CA ILE A 7 16.70 23.63 25.16
C ILE A 7 15.47 24.43 24.75
N LEU A 8 15.62 25.39 23.83
CA LEU A 8 14.48 26.14 23.30
C LEU A 8 13.52 25.26 22.47
N GLY A 9 14.03 24.17 21.91
CA GLY A 9 13.25 23.18 21.16
C GLY A 9 12.58 22.10 22.03
N LEU A 10 12.96 21.95 23.31
CA LEU A 10 12.36 20.98 24.24
C LEU A 10 10.83 21.06 24.34
N PRO A 11 10.19 22.25 24.47
CA PRO A 11 8.74 22.32 24.51
C PRO A 11 8.06 21.81 23.22
N LEU A 12 8.78 21.78 22.10
CA LEU A 12 8.30 21.22 20.82
C LEU A 12 8.67 19.74 20.62
N ALA A 13 9.34 19.10 21.60
CA ALA A 13 9.67 17.68 21.54
C ALA A 13 8.44 16.76 21.38
N PRO A 14 7.27 17.02 22.01
CA PRO A 14 6.08 16.18 21.83
C PRO A 14 5.60 16.15 20.37
N VAL A 15 5.62 17.29 19.69
CA VAL A 15 5.22 17.40 18.27
C VAL A 15 6.15 16.57 17.38
N ARG A 16 7.46 16.60 17.66
CA ARG A 16 8.44 15.75 16.95
C ARG A 16 8.21 14.26 17.19
N GLY A 17 7.78 13.88 18.41
CA GLY A 17 7.39 12.51 18.72
C GLY A 17 6.21 12.02 17.89
N VAL A 18 5.15 12.84 17.78
CA VAL A 18 3.99 12.51 16.94
C VAL A 18 4.39 12.37 15.47
N LEU A 19 5.23 13.26 14.95
CA LEU A 19 5.72 13.17 13.56
C LEU A 19 6.54 11.90 13.32
N ALA A 20 7.40 11.51 14.27
CA ALA A 20 8.17 10.27 14.18
C ALA A 20 7.27 9.02 14.16
N VAL A 21 6.22 9.01 14.98
CA VAL A 21 5.20 7.95 14.97
C VAL A 21 4.42 7.94 13.66
N ALA A 22 4.02 9.10 13.14
CA ALA A 22 3.34 9.21 11.85
C ALA A 22 4.22 8.69 10.70
N GLU A 23 5.52 8.97 10.73
CA GLU A 23 6.47 8.44 9.73
C GLU A 23 6.67 6.94 9.87
N LEU A 24 6.74 6.41 11.09
CA LEU A 24 6.79 4.97 11.36
C LEU A 24 5.53 4.27 10.84
N ILE A 25 4.35 4.83 11.13
CA ILE A 25 3.07 4.33 10.63
C ILE A 25 3.07 4.38 9.11
N ARG A 26 3.49 5.48 8.47
CA ARG A 26 3.56 5.58 7.01
C ARG A 26 4.45 4.48 6.40
N ARG A 27 5.62 4.21 6.99
CA ARG A 27 6.52 3.12 6.56
C ARG A 27 5.90 1.74 6.73
N GLN A 28 5.19 1.51 7.83
CA GLN A 28 4.46 0.26 8.08
C GLN A 28 3.26 0.11 7.14
N VAL A 29 2.56 1.20 6.86
CA VAL A 29 1.40 1.22 5.98
C VAL A 29 1.81 1.01 4.53
N ASP A 30 2.92 1.58 4.07
CA ASP A 30 3.53 1.23 2.78
C ASP A 30 3.94 -0.26 2.76
N ALA A 31 4.25 -0.85 3.91
CA ALA A 31 4.53 -2.27 4.08
C ALA A 31 3.31 -3.14 4.46
N GLU A 32 2.08 -2.63 4.49
CA GLU A 32 0.90 -3.46 4.84
C GLU A 32 -0.22 -3.26 3.80
N LEU A 33 -0.40 -2.03 3.30
CA LEU A 33 -1.32 -1.73 2.19
C LEU A 33 -0.83 -2.25 0.83
N TYR A 34 0.48 -2.45 0.67
CA TYR A 34 1.06 -3.10 -0.51
C TYR A 34 1.31 -4.60 -0.34
N HIS A 35 0.77 -5.23 0.70
CA HIS A 35 1.08 -6.63 0.92
C HIS A 35 0.19 -7.55 0.08
N PRO A 36 0.79 -8.35 -0.84
CA PRO A 36 0.06 -9.38 -1.61
C PRO A 36 -0.60 -10.44 -0.71
N ALA A 37 -0.30 -10.46 0.59
CA ALA A 37 -0.89 -11.36 1.57
C ALA A 37 -2.38 -11.08 1.84
N SER A 38 -2.84 -9.83 1.80
CA SER A 38 -4.27 -9.50 1.99
C SER A 38 -5.10 -10.02 0.82
N VAL A 39 -4.61 -9.84 -0.40
CA VAL A 39 -5.25 -10.36 -1.61
C VAL A 39 -5.21 -11.88 -1.69
N ARG A 40 -4.12 -12.53 -1.26
CA ARG A 40 -4.11 -14.01 -1.14
C ARG A 40 -5.21 -14.51 -0.21
N ARG A 41 -5.42 -13.83 0.92
CA ARG A 41 -6.48 -14.17 1.88
C ARG A 41 -7.89 -13.93 1.32
N GLU A 42 -8.06 -12.85 0.54
CA GLU A 42 -9.32 -12.52 -0.14
C GLU A 42 -9.63 -13.53 -1.26
N LEU A 43 -8.61 -13.98 -2.00
CA LEU A 43 -8.73 -15.05 -3.00
C LEU A 43 -9.03 -16.42 -2.37
N GLU A 44 -8.39 -16.78 -1.27
CA GLU A 44 -8.70 -18.01 -0.52
C GLU A 44 -10.15 -18.05 -0.04
N ALA A 45 -10.69 -16.92 0.42
CA ALA A 45 -12.09 -16.82 0.82
C ALA A 45 -13.07 -16.99 -0.36
N VAL A 46 -12.70 -16.49 -1.54
CA VAL A 46 -13.48 -16.69 -2.78
C VAL A 46 -13.43 -18.15 -3.22
N ASP A 47 -12.27 -18.79 -3.17
CA ASP A 47 -12.12 -20.22 -3.50
C ASP A 47 -12.92 -21.12 -2.53
N GLU A 48 -12.95 -20.78 -1.25
CA GLU A 48 -13.74 -21.48 -0.23
C GLU A 48 -15.25 -21.32 -0.48
N ALA A 49 -15.71 -20.11 -0.83
CA ALA A 49 -17.11 -19.85 -1.19
C ALA A 49 -17.53 -20.62 -2.47
N ARG A 50 -16.62 -20.73 -3.45
CA ARG A 50 -16.85 -21.55 -4.65
C ARG A 50 -16.90 -23.04 -4.31
N ALA A 51 -16.00 -23.52 -3.45
CA ALA A 51 -15.97 -24.91 -3.01
C ALA A 51 -17.22 -25.29 -2.19
N ALA A 52 -17.78 -24.33 -1.44
CA ALA A 52 -19.06 -24.46 -0.74
C ALA A 52 -20.28 -24.38 -1.68
N GLY A 53 -20.08 -23.98 -2.94
CA GLY A 53 -21.16 -23.82 -3.94
C GLY A 53 -22.00 -22.56 -3.73
N GLU A 54 -21.51 -21.58 -2.98
CA GLU A 54 -22.23 -20.34 -2.66
C GLU A 54 -22.16 -19.29 -3.78
N ILE A 55 -21.23 -19.44 -4.72
CA ILE A 55 -21.02 -18.55 -5.87
C ILE A 55 -20.89 -19.35 -7.18
N SER A 56 -21.44 -18.79 -8.26
CA SER A 56 -21.31 -19.37 -9.60
C SER A 56 -19.90 -19.16 -10.16
N PRO A 57 -19.46 -20.00 -11.12
CA PRO A 57 -18.16 -19.82 -11.78
C PRO A 57 -18.04 -18.49 -12.53
N GLU A 58 -19.13 -17.90 -13.00
CA GLU A 58 -19.13 -16.56 -13.59
C GLU A 58 -18.90 -15.46 -12.54
N GLU A 59 -19.54 -15.57 -11.36
CA GLU A 59 -19.38 -14.61 -10.25
C GLU A 59 -18.00 -14.66 -9.61
N GLU A 60 -17.41 -15.85 -9.54
CA GLU A 60 -16.03 -16.05 -9.08
C GLU A 60 -15.03 -15.34 -9.98
N ALA A 61 -15.14 -15.51 -11.30
CA ALA A 61 -14.22 -14.89 -12.26
C ALA A 61 -14.27 -13.36 -12.19
N GLU A 62 -15.47 -12.78 -12.06
CA GLU A 62 -15.64 -11.34 -11.89
C GLU A 62 -15.07 -10.82 -10.55
N THR A 63 -15.18 -11.62 -9.50
CA THR A 63 -14.66 -11.28 -8.17
C THR A 63 -13.13 -11.38 -8.10
N GLN A 64 -12.54 -12.45 -8.64
CA GLN A 64 -11.10 -12.63 -8.77
C GLN A 64 -10.48 -11.51 -9.61
N GLN A 65 -11.11 -11.13 -10.74
CA GLN A 65 -10.63 -10.05 -11.60
C GLN A 65 -10.62 -8.70 -10.87
N ARG A 66 -11.69 -8.36 -10.12
CA ARG A 66 -11.77 -7.12 -9.33
C ARG A 66 -10.70 -7.05 -8.24
N VAL A 67 -10.39 -8.18 -7.60
CA VAL A 67 -9.35 -8.27 -6.57
C VAL A 67 -7.96 -8.06 -7.18
N LEU A 68 -7.69 -8.65 -8.36
CA LEU A 68 -6.43 -8.48 -9.10
C LEU A 68 -6.24 -7.05 -9.64
N ASP A 69 -7.32 -6.42 -10.11
CA ASP A 69 -7.28 -5.04 -10.61
C ASP A 69 -6.94 -4.04 -9.49
N ARG A 70 -7.41 -4.27 -8.26
CA ARG A 70 -7.09 -3.43 -7.10
C ARG A 70 -5.60 -3.49 -6.73
N LEU A 71 -4.98 -4.67 -6.80
CA LEU A 71 -3.53 -4.81 -6.63
C LEU A 71 -2.74 -4.03 -7.69
N THR A 72 -3.17 -4.15 -8.95
CA THR A 72 -2.47 -3.56 -10.09
C THR A 72 -2.63 -2.03 -10.11
N ALA A 73 -3.80 -1.52 -9.71
CA ALA A 73 -4.06 -0.09 -9.58
C ALA A 73 -3.29 0.55 -8.41
N SER A 74 -3.03 -0.22 -7.34
CA SER A 74 -2.23 0.26 -6.22
C SER A 74 -0.74 0.21 -6.51
N ALA A 75 -0.23 -0.71 -7.34
CA ALA A 75 1.18 -0.76 -7.73
C ALA A 75 1.66 0.59 -8.27
N PRO A 76 2.76 1.20 -7.75
CA PRO A 76 3.27 2.44 -8.30
C PRO A 76 3.60 2.19 -9.76
N ARG A 77 2.85 2.83 -10.68
CA ARG A 77 3.16 2.83 -12.11
C ARG A 77 4.58 3.32 -12.24
N SER A 78 5.51 2.38 -12.49
CA SER A 78 6.89 2.71 -12.79
C SER A 78 6.82 3.61 -14.01
N PRO A 79 7.30 4.86 -13.94
CA PRO A 79 7.26 5.76 -15.08
C PRO A 79 8.03 5.07 -16.20
N GLU A 80 7.35 4.77 -17.31
CA GLU A 80 8.00 4.30 -18.51
C GLU A 80 9.17 5.24 -18.80
N PRO A 81 10.37 4.72 -19.09
CA PRO A 81 11.46 5.58 -19.51
C PRO A 81 10.99 6.27 -20.77
N ARG A 82 10.78 7.59 -20.69
CA ARG A 82 10.50 8.41 -21.85
C ARG A 82 11.61 8.12 -22.84
N ARG A 83 11.25 7.36 -23.88
CA ARG A 83 12.01 7.24 -25.13
C ARG A 83 11.95 8.63 -25.73
N ASN A 84 12.83 9.51 -25.25
CA ASN A 84 13.03 10.80 -25.87
C ASN A 84 13.63 10.50 -27.25
N GLU A 85 12.75 10.61 -28.24
CA GLU A 85 13.05 11.30 -29.48
C GLU A 85 13.86 12.57 -29.18
N GLU A 86 15.17 12.46 -29.35
CA GLU A 86 16.06 13.51 -29.82
C GLU A 86 16.82 12.82 -30.96
N GLU A 87 16.26 12.72 -32.16
CA GLU A 87 16.21 13.82 -33.13
C GLU A 87 17.53 14.62 -33.09
N ARG A 88 18.54 14.11 -33.80
CA ARG A 88 19.66 14.88 -34.34
C ARG A 88 19.94 14.41 -35.76
#